data_AF-A0A5C6M946-F1
#
_entry.id   AF-A0A5C6M946-F1
#
_cell.length_a   1.000
_cell.length_b   1.000
_cell.length_c   1.000
_cell.angle_alpha   90.00
_cell.angle_beta   90.00
_cell.angle_gamma   90.00
#
_symmetry.space_group_name_H-M   'P 1'
#
loop_
_entity.id
_entity.type
_entity.pdbx_description
1 polymer ?
#
loop_
_entity_poly.entity_id
_entity_poly.type
_entity_poly.pdbx_seq_one_letter_code
_entity_poly.pdbx_strand_id
1 'polypeptide(L)' 'MTTQSQQILEDDSVARLTAIGYAKVDVTEETSILANLTARLEACNSFSMTAREFNKLL' A
#
# COMPACT_ATOMS: atom_id res chain seq x y z
N MET A 1 -33.00 4.56 0.48
CA MET A 1 -31.60 4.17 0.23
C MET A 1 -31.20 4.78 -1.11
N THR A 2 -30.33 5.79 -1.10
CA THR A 2 -29.84 6.42 -2.33
C THR A 2 -28.68 5.59 -2.87
N THR A 3 -28.85 4.99 -4.04
CA THR A 3 -27.77 4.30 -4.75
C THR A 3 -26.91 5.35 -5.46
N GLN A 4 -25.60 5.26 -5.30
CA GLN A 4 -24.61 6.11 -5.98
C GLN A 4 -23.74 5.22 -6.87
N SER A 5 -23.05 5.85 -7.84
CA SER A 5 -22.05 5.14 -8.64
C SER A 5 -20.92 4.65 -7.74
N GLN A 6 -20.44 3.43 -7.99
CA GLN A 6 -19.31 2.85 -7.28
C GLN A 6 -18.06 3.72 -7.37
N GLN A 7 -17.86 4.40 -8.51
CA GLN A 7 -16.73 5.30 -8.70
C GLN A 7 -16.73 6.47 -7.71
N ILE A 8 -17.91 7.07 -7.46
CA ILE A 8 -18.04 8.23 -6.56
C ILE A 8 -17.78 7.81 -5.11
N LEU A 9 -18.23 6.62 -4.73
CA LEU A 9 -18.00 6.05 -3.41
C LEU A 9 -16.52 5.72 -3.19
N GLU A 10 -15.85 5.18 -4.20
CA GLU A 10 -14.42 4.90 -4.16
C GLU A 10 -13.60 6.19 -4.02
N ASP A 11 -13.91 7.20 -4.82
CA ASP A 11 -13.20 8.48 -4.81
C ASP A 11 -13.33 9.19 -3.44
N ASP A 12 -14.51 9.21 -2.82
CA ASP A 12 -14.72 9.77 -1.48
C ASP A 12 -13.96 8.95 -0.41
N SER A 13 -13.96 7.63 -0.54
CA SER A 13 -13.24 6.75 0.39
C SER A 13 -11.72 6.97 0.32
N VAL A 14 -11.16 7.07 -0.88
CA VAL A 14 -9.74 7.39 -1.10
C VAL A 14 -9.42 8.77 -0.56
N ALA A 15 -10.25 9.79 -0.83
CA ALA A 15 -10.06 11.14 -0.33
C ALA A 15 -10.02 11.20 1.21
N ARG A 16 -10.89 10.44 1.89
CA ARG A 16 -10.90 10.33 3.36
C ARG A 16 -9.64 9.65 3.90
N LEU A 17 -9.16 8.59 3.25
CA LEU A 17 -7.93 7.91 3.64
C LEU A 17 -6.71 8.82 3.47
N THR A 18 -6.65 9.58 2.38
CA THR A 18 -5.58 10.57 2.17
C THR A 18 -5.65 11.69 3.21
N ALA A 19 -6.85 12.14 3.59
CA ALA A 19 -7.02 13.19 4.60
C ALA A 19 -6.52 12.79 5.99
N ILE A 20 -6.56 11.50 6.36
CA ILE A 20 -6.02 10.99 7.64
C ILE A 20 -4.55 10.53 7.53
N GLY A 21 -3.88 10.80 6.40
CA GLY A 21 -2.44 10.60 6.24
C GLY A 21 -2.02 9.31 5.53
N TYR A 22 -2.94 8.53 4.95
CA TYR A 22 -2.55 7.38 4.14
C TYR A 22 -2.12 7.80 2.74
N ALA A 23 -1.00 7.27 2.27
CA ALA A 23 -0.56 7.42 0.89
C ALA A 23 -1.30 6.42 0.00
N LYS A 24 -1.83 6.90 -1.13
CA LYS A 24 -2.30 6.03 -2.21
C LYS A 24 -1.07 5.43 -2.91
N VAL A 25 -1.01 4.10 -2.99
CA VAL A 25 0.04 3.37 -3.71
C VAL A 25 -0.63 2.55 -4.79
N ASP A 26 -0.19 2.73 -6.04
CA ASP A 26 -0.63 1.88 -7.14
C ASP A 26 0.07 0.53 -7.06
N VAL A 27 -0.73 -0.52 -6.88
CA VAL A 27 -0.27 -1.90 -6.83
C VAL A 27 -0.86 -2.60 -8.04
N THR A 28 -0.06 -2.69 -9.11
CA THR A 28 -0.49 -3.32 -10.37
C THR A 28 -0.18 -4.81 -10.41
N GLU A 29 0.90 -5.23 -9.73
CA GLU A 29 1.46 -6.58 -9.81
C GLU A 29 1.86 -7.07 -8.41
N GLU A 30 1.88 -8.38 -8.22
CA GLU A 30 2.29 -9.01 -6.95
C GLU A 30 3.69 -8.57 -6.50
N THR A 31 4.62 -8.40 -7.45
CA THR A 31 5.96 -7.90 -7.19
C THR A 31 5.96 -6.47 -6.62
N SER A 32 4.96 -5.66 -6.95
CA SER A 32 4.78 -4.31 -6.39
C SER A 32 4.33 -4.35 -4.94
N ILE A 33 3.53 -5.36 -4.56
CA ILE A 33 3.14 -5.61 -3.16
C ILE A 33 4.39 -5.95 -2.34
N LEU A 34 5.21 -6.87 -2.84
CA LEU A 34 6.41 -7.31 -2.14
C LEU A 34 7.41 -6.16 -1.98
N ALA A 35 7.64 -5.37 -3.04
CA ALA A 35 8.52 -4.20 -2.96
C ALA A 35 8.00 -3.14 -1.96
N ASN A 36 6.69 -2.90 -1.92
CA ASN A 36 6.10 -2.00 -0.93
C ASN A 36 6.26 -2.53 0.50
N LEU A 37 6.04 -3.83 0.69
CA LEU A 37 6.23 -4.50 1.98
C LEU A 37 7.69 -4.40 2.44
N THR A 38 8.66 -4.68 1.56
CA THR A 38 10.08 -4.54 1.87
C THR A 38 10.40 -3.10 2.30
N ALA A 39 10.02 -2.10 1.50
CA ALA A 39 10.29 -0.70 1.81
C ALA A 39 9.67 -0.25 3.15
N ARG A 40 8.47 -0.75 3.49
CA ARG A 40 7.82 -0.46 4.78
C ARG A 40 8.51 -1.17 5.94
N LEU A 41 9.00 -2.39 5.76
CA LEU A 41 9.77 -3.11 6.78
C LEU A 41 11.12 -2.42 7.05
N GLU A 42 11.81 -1.99 6.00
CA GLU A 42 13.07 -1.24 6.11
C GLU A 42 12.86 0.10 6.83
N ALA A 43 11.82 0.85 6.44
CA ALA A 43 11.48 2.13 7.07
C ALA A 43 11.08 1.98 8.55
N CYS A 44 10.36 0.90 8.90
CA CYS A 44 9.92 0.65 10.27
C CYS A 44 11.08 0.20 11.18
N ASN A 45 11.96 -0.66 10.67
CA ASN A 45 13.04 -1.27 11.46
C ASN A 45 14.38 -0.53 11.32
N SER A 46 14.45 0.54 10.52
CA SER A 46 15.66 1.34 10.28
C SER A 46 16.88 0.51 9.85
N PHE A 47 16.65 -0.58 9.11
CA PHE A 47 17.71 -1.39 8.49
C PHE A 47 17.34 -1.67 7.04
N SER A 48 18.36 -1.80 6.19
CA SER A 48 18.17 -2.23 4.81
C SER A 48 18.26 -3.75 4.74
N MET A 49 17.23 -4.36 4.17
CA MET A 49 17.09 -5.80 4.09
C MET A 49 17.44 -6.24 2.67
N THR A 50 18.41 -7.14 2.54
CA THR A 50 18.79 -7.60 1.21
C THR A 50 17.69 -8.47 0.60
N ALA A 51 17.59 -8.49 -0.74
CA ALA A 51 16.61 -9.32 -1.45
C ALA A 51 16.69 -10.82 -1.04
N ARG A 52 17.88 -11.29 -0.65
CA ARG A 52 18.11 -12.65 -0.15
C ARG A 52 17.52 -12.90 1.23
N GLU A 53 17.55 -11.91 2.10
CA GLU A 53 16.95 -11.97 3.45
C GLU A 53 15.43 -11.89 3.36
N PHE A 54 14.88 -11.05 2.47
CA PHE A 54 13.44 -11.01 2.18
C PHE A 54 12.93 -12.34 1.62
N ASN A 55 13.67 -12.95 0.69
CA ASN A 55 13.30 -14.25 0.12
C ASN A 55 13.33 -15.40 1.14
N LYS A 56 14.10 -15.27 2.25
CA LYS A 56 14.09 -16.25 3.35
C LYS A 56 12.91 -16.12 4.31
N LEU A 57 12.21 -14.98 4.31
CA LEU A 57 11.06 -14.72 5.17
C LEU A 57 9.72 -15.04 4.50
N LEU A 58 9.71 -15.10 3.16
CA LEU A 58 8.62 -15.65 2.34
C LEU A 58 8.53 -17.17 2.52
#